data_AF-A0A814P608-F1
#
_entry.id   AF-A0A814P608-F1
#
_cell.length_a   1.000
_cell.length_b   1.000
_cell.length_c   1.000
_cell.angle_alpha   90.00
_cell.angle_beta   90.00
_cell.angle_gamma   90.00
#
_symmetry.space_group_name_H-M   'P 1'
#
loop_
_entity.id
_entity.type
_entity.pdbx_description
1 polymer ?
#
loop_
_entity_poly.entity_id
_entity_poly.type
_entity_poly.pdbx_seq_one_letter_code
_entity_poly.pdbx_strand_id
1 'polypeptide(L)'
;MVSQRTFNQVRGANLLLENKCFMTAEEECSLHGKQIKVLFKSMRKRDMFKMAADGILWWFEYYFDDKSPNTVNDDGISVFYVAYRHGQTSIAKWLLERGAKC
;
A
#
# COMPACT_ATOMS: atom_id res chain seq x y z
N MET A 1 -2.36 31.20 -37.83
CA MET A 1 -2.22 29.78 -37.51
C MET A 1 -2.34 29.62 -36.00
N VAL A 2 -3.53 29.32 -35.50
CA VAL A 2 -3.73 29.02 -34.07
C VAL A 2 -4.07 27.54 -33.98
N SER A 3 -3.13 26.77 -33.44
CA SER A 3 -3.25 25.31 -33.30
C SER A 3 -4.36 24.99 -32.31
N GLN A 4 -5.44 24.39 -32.79
CA GLN A 4 -6.53 23.85 -31.99
C GLN A 4 -5.98 22.66 -31.19
N ARG A 5 -5.78 22.87 -29.88
CA ARG A 5 -5.55 21.77 -28.94
C ARG A 5 -6.88 21.04 -28.76
N THR A 6 -6.92 19.82 -29.27
CA THR A 6 -8.06 18.90 -29.26
C THR A 6 -8.51 18.62 -27.83
N PHE A 7 -9.79 18.90 -27.56
CA PHE A 7 -10.49 18.62 -26.31
C PHE A 7 -10.69 17.10 -26.15
N ASN A 8 -9.90 16.47 -25.28
CA ASN A 8 -10.16 15.11 -24.81
C ASN A 8 -10.66 15.16 -23.36
N GLN A 9 -11.93 15.53 -23.20
CA GLN A 9 -12.64 15.45 -21.93
C GLN A 9 -13.05 13.98 -21.71
N VAL A 10 -12.17 13.19 -21.11
CA VAL A 10 -12.50 11.82 -20.70
C VAL A 10 -13.42 11.95 -19.48
N ARG A 11 -14.69 11.57 -19.68
CA ARG A 11 -15.82 11.75 -18.75
C ARG A 11 -15.42 11.50 -17.28
N GLY A 12 -15.29 12.58 -16.50
CA GLY A 12 -15.17 12.54 -15.03
C GLY A 12 -14.01 13.35 -14.44
N ALA A 13 -12.91 13.56 -15.16
CA ALA A 13 -11.74 14.29 -14.64
C ALA A 13 -11.43 15.54 -15.47
N ASN A 14 -11.33 16.71 -14.82
CA ASN A 14 -10.82 17.92 -15.45
C ASN A 14 -9.28 17.93 -15.37
N LEU A 15 -8.64 17.61 -16.50
CA LEU A 15 -7.17 17.50 -16.62
C LEU A 15 -6.43 18.85 -16.46
N LEU A 16 -7.16 19.96 -16.50
CA LEU A 16 -6.62 21.32 -16.36
C LEU A 16 -6.78 21.88 -14.94
N LEU A 17 -7.32 21.10 -14.01
CA LEU A 17 -7.47 21.54 -12.63
C LEU A 17 -6.11 21.56 -11.95
N GLU A 18 -5.72 22.73 -11.47
CA GLU A 18 -4.44 22.95 -10.81
C GLU A 18 -4.59 22.89 -9.28
N ASN A 19 -3.59 22.30 -8.61
CA ASN A 19 -3.48 22.34 -7.17
C ASN A 19 -2.98 23.73 -6.68
N LYS A 20 -2.81 23.91 -5.36
CA LYS A 20 -2.31 25.17 -4.77
C LYS A 20 -0.92 25.61 -5.26
N CYS A 21 -0.18 24.71 -5.91
CA CYS A 21 1.15 24.95 -6.47
C CYS A 21 1.12 25.18 -7.98
N PHE A 22 -0.05 25.47 -8.58
CA PHE A 22 -0.22 25.66 -10.02
C PHE A 22 0.21 24.46 -10.86
N MET A 23 0.05 23.24 -10.30
CA MET A 23 0.36 22.00 -11.01
C MET A 23 -0.92 21.30 -11.41
N THR A 24 -1.03 20.92 -12.67
CA THR A 24 -2.03 19.94 -13.12
C THR A 24 -1.76 18.57 -12.50
N ALA A 25 -2.76 17.69 -12.50
CA ALA A 25 -2.59 16.31 -12.04
C ALA A 25 -1.48 15.57 -12.81
N GLU A 26 -1.28 15.87 -14.10
CA GLU A 26 -0.24 15.25 -14.92
C GLU A 26 1.17 15.75 -14.54
N GLU A 27 1.33 17.04 -14.27
CA GLU A 27 2.59 17.63 -13.82
C GLU A 27 2.94 17.18 -12.41
N GLU A 28 1.97 17.16 -11.49
CA GLU A 28 2.14 16.65 -10.13
C GLU A 28 2.52 15.17 -10.14
N CYS A 29 1.87 14.36 -10.99
CA CYS A 29 2.22 12.96 -11.19
C CYS A 29 3.57 12.79 -11.93
N SER A 30 4.00 13.74 -12.76
CA SER A 30 5.32 13.68 -13.39
C SER A 30 6.44 14.01 -12.39
N LEU A 31 6.22 14.99 -11.53
CA LEU A 31 7.17 15.45 -10.51
C LEU A 31 7.26 14.42 -9.37
N HIS A 32 6.12 14.07 -8.78
CA HIS A 32 6.05 13.18 -7.64
C HIS A 32 5.82 11.72 -8.01
N GLY A 33 5.32 11.39 -9.20
CA GLY A 33 5.01 10.00 -9.55
C GLY A 33 6.23 9.09 -9.53
N LYS A 34 7.46 9.60 -9.78
CA LYS A 34 8.69 8.84 -9.53
C LYS A 34 8.88 8.55 -8.04
N GLN A 35 8.72 9.55 -7.18
CA GLN A 35 8.83 9.40 -5.72
C GLN A 35 7.72 8.50 -5.16
N ILE A 36 6.49 8.67 -5.61
CA ILE A 36 5.31 7.87 -5.26
C ILE A 36 5.51 6.42 -5.70
N LYS A 37 5.98 6.17 -6.94
CA LYS A 37 6.32 4.81 -7.40
C LYS A 37 7.41 4.17 -6.54
N VAL A 38 8.45 4.93 -6.18
CA VAL A 38 9.51 4.45 -5.28
C VAL A 38 8.95 4.15 -3.88
N LEU A 39 8.06 5.00 -3.36
CA LEU A 39 7.39 4.81 -2.07
C LEU A 39 6.54 3.53 -2.07
N PHE A 40 5.69 3.33 -3.08
CA PHE A 40 4.90 2.09 -3.19
C PHE A 40 5.79 0.86 -3.35
N LYS A 41 6.91 0.97 -4.07
CA LYS A 41 7.89 -0.11 -4.17
C LYS A 41 8.56 -0.41 -2.82
N SER A 42 8.87 0.60 -2.02
CA SER A 42 9.46 0.40 -0.69
C SER A 42 8.45 -0.17 0.30
N MET A 43 7.18 0.27 0.25
CA MET A 43 6.09 -0.29 1.05
C MET A 43 5.88 -1.78 0.81
N ARG A 44 5.86 -2.22 -0.46
CA ARG A 44 5.73 -3.65 -0.81
C ARG A 44 6.89 -4.52 -0.34
N LYS A 45 8.09 -3.94 -0.24
CA LYS A 45 9.31 -4.64 0.18
C LYS A 45 9.48 -4.68 1.70
N ARG A 46 8.56 -4.10 2.47
CA ARG A 46 8.64 -4.13 3.93
C ARG A 46 8.49 -5.57 4.43
N ASP A 47 9.24 -5.86 5.48
CA ASP A 47 9.20 -7.15 6.15
C ASP A 47 7.85 -7.34 6.85
N MET A 48 7.20 -8.47 6.57
CA MET A 48 5.86 -8.78 7.06
C MET A 48 5.82 -8.96 8.59
N PHE A 49 6.86 -9.55 9.18
CA PHE A 49 6.93 -9.73 10.64
C PHE A 49 7.10 -8.39 11.34
N LYS A 50 7.90 -7.49 10.75
CA LYS A 50 7.99 -6.11 11.22
C LYS A 50 6.65 -5.39 11.13
N MET A 51 5.92 -5.52 10.01
CA MET A 51 4.58 -4.92 9.88
C MET A 51 3.58 -5.50 10.89
N ALA A 52 3.68 -6.80 11.21
CA ALA A 52 2.89 -7.44 12.25
C ALA A 52 3.19 -6.87 13.63
N ALA A 53 4.46 -6.69 13.99
CA ALA A 53 4.88 -6.13 15.26
C ALA A 53 4.48 -4.65 15.42
N ASP A 54 4.62 -3.88 14.33
CA ASP A 54 4.33 -2.44 14.29
C ASP A 54 2.81 -2.13 14.18
N GLY A 55 1.95 -3.13 14.00
CA GLY A 55 0.49 -2.92 13.94
C GLY A 55 -0.03 -2.35 12.63
N ILE A 56 0.70 -2.52 11.54
CA ILE A 56 0.39 -1.92 10.23
C ILE A 56 -0.64 -2.77 9.46
N LEU A 57 -1.91 -2.76 9.89
CA LEU A 57 -3.00 -3.58 9.33
C LEU A 57 -3.20 -3.40 7.82
N TRP A 58 -3.17 -2.16 7.32
CA TRP A 58 -3.38 -1.89 5.89
C TRP A 58 -2.38 -2.62 5.00
N TRP A 59 -1.16 -2.90 5.50
CA TRP A 59 -0.19 -3.65 4.73
C TRP A 59 -0.66 -5.09 4.49
N PHE A 60 -1.30 -5.69 5.49
CA PHE A 60 -1.87 -7.03 5.39
C PHE A 60 -3.06 -7.05 4.43
N GLU A 61 -3.96 -6.08 4.54
CA GLU A 61 -5.13 -5.98 3.66
C GLU A 61 -4.79 -5.87 2.17
N TYR A 62 -3.65 -5.25 1.83
CA TYR A 62 -3.29 -4.99 0.44
C TYR A 62 -2.19 -5.88 -0.14
N TYR A 63 -1.29 -6.42 0.69
CA TYR A 63 -0.09 -7.12 0.19
C TYR A 63 0.09 -8.55 0.71
N PHE A 64 -0.88 -9.06 1.47
CA PHE A 64 -0.79 -10.39 2.05
C PHE A 64 -1.41 -11.50 1.19
N ASP A 65 -2.22 -11.17 0.18
CA ASP A 65 -3.00 -12.18 -0.57
C ASP A 65 -2.16 -13.31 -1.19
N ASP A 66 -0.91 -13.04 -1.58
CA ASP A 66 0.01 -14.06 -2.11
C ASP A 66 0.73 -14.89 -1.03
N LYS A 67 0.48 -14.63 0.27
CA LYS A 67 1.21 -15.22 1.40
C LYS A 67 0.31 -16.11 2.24
N SER A 68 0.92 -17.13 2.84
CA SER A 68 0.22 -18.00 3.77
C SER A 68 0.04 -17.34 5.14
N PRO A 69 -1.14 -17.41 5.76
CA PRO A 69 -1.36 -16.99 7.15
C PRO A 69 -0.51 -17.78 8.16
N ASN A 70 0.04 -18.92 7.74
CA ASN A 70 0.90 -19.79 8.55
C ASN A 70 2.39 -19.60 8.25
N THR A 71 2.77 -18.54 7.54
CA THR A 71 4.19 -18.24 7.27
C THR A 71 4.96 -18.01 8.58
N VAL A 72 6.13 -18.64 8.65
CA VAL A 72 7.10 -18.51 9.75
C VAL A 72 8.39 -17.84 9.27
N ASN A 73 9.10 -17.18 10.17
CA ASN A 73 10.44 -16.62 9.89
C ASN A 73 11.51 -17.72 10.01
N ASP A 74 12.78 -17.35 9.87
CA ASP A 74 13.91 -18.27 9.97
C ASP A 74 14.04 -18.94 11.36
N ASP A 75 13.47 -18.34 12.40
CA ASP A 75 13.40 -18.90 13.76
C ASP A 75 12.18 -19.83 13.97
N GLY A 76 11.37 -20.06 12.94
CA GLY A 76 10.13 -20.84 13.05
C GLY A 76 8.96 -20.09 13.73
N ILE A 77 9.09 -18.78 13.93
CA ILE A 77 8.07 -17.95 14.58
C ILE A 77 7.02 -17.51 13.55
N SER A 78 5.74 -17.76 13.83
CA SER A 78 4.64 -17.39 12.93
C SER A 78 4.32 -15.89 12.98
N VAL A 79 3.81 -15.35 11.87
CA VAL A 79 3.38 -13.95 11.79
C VAL A 79 2.24 -13.65 12.79
N PHE A 80 1.38 -14.63 13.05
CA PHE A 80 0.33 -14.56 14.06
C PHE A 80 0.93 -14.40 15.47
N TYR A 81 1.92 -15.22 15.82
CA TYR A 81 2.58 -15.13 17.12
C TYR A 81 3.22 -13.76 17.34
N VAL A 82 3.86 -13.20 16.31
CA VAL A 82 4.44 -11.85 16.39
C VAL A 82 3.36 -10.81 16.66
N ALA A 83 2.27 -10.80 15.90
CA ALA A 83 1.16 -9.87 16.12
C ALA A 83 0.59 -10.00 17.54
N TYR A 84 0.37 -11.23 18.02
CA TYR A 84 -0.16 -11.49 19.36
C TYR A 84 0.79 -11.01 20.46
N ARG A 85 2.08 -11.34 20.37
CA ARG A 85 3.11 -10.95 21.35
C ARG A 85 3.25 -9.45 21.50
N HIS A 86 3.04 -8.69 20.42
CA HIS A 86 3.10 -7.24 20.41
C HIS A 86 1.75 -6.56 20.71
N GLY A 87 0.70 -7.32 21.04
CA GLY A 87 -0.62 -6.77 21.38
C GLY A 87 -1.41 -6.24 20.18
N GLN A 88 -1.04 -6.63 18.96
CA GLN A 88 -1.65 -6.16 17.72
C GLN A 88 -2.89 -6.99 17.38
N THR A 89 -3.92 -6.85 18.22
CA THR A 89 -5.15 -7.68 18.18
C THR A 89 -5.88 -7.61 16.85
N SER A 90 -5.89 -6.45 16.17
CA SER A 90 -6.53 -6.31 14.86
C SER A 90 -5.87 -7.19 13.80
N ILE A 91 -4.54 -7.26 13.79
CA ILE A 91 -3.79 -8.12 12.87
C ILE A 91 -3.94 -9.59 13.25
N ALA A 92 -3.82 -9.91 14.54
CA ALA A 92 -4.01 -11.28 15.03
C ALA A 92 -5.40 -11.83 14.65
N LYS A 93 -6.46 -11.02 14.85
CA LYS A 93 -7.82 -11.37 14.43
C LYS A 93 -7.93 -11.54 12.93
N TRP A 94 -7.40 -10.58 12.14
CA TRP A 94 -7.41 -10.62 10.68
C TRP A 94 -6.71 -11.86 10.11
N LEU A 95 -5.64 -12.33 10.77
CA LEU A 95 -4.90 -13.56 10.42
C LEU A 95 -5.68 -14.82 10.78
N LEU A 96 -6.32 -14.86 11.96
CA LEU A 96 -7.17 -15.99 12.38
C LEU A 96 -8.37 -16.17 11.44
N GLU A 97 -9.02 -15.07 11.03
CA GLU A 97 -10.11 -15.09 10.05
C GLU A 97 -9.68 -15.68 8.69
N ARG A 98 -8.37 -15.68 8.40
CA ARG A 98 -7.77 -16.29 7.21
C ARG A 98 -7.21 -17.69 7.44
N GLY A 99 -7.39 -18.26 8.64
CA GLY A 99 -6.95 -19.62 8.94
C GLY A 99 -5.49 -19.73 9.42
N ALA A 100 -4.95 -18.67 10.02
CA ALA A 100 -3.73 -18.79 10.80
C ALA A 100 -3.92 -19.77 11.96
N LYS A 101 -2.91 -20.61 12.20
CA LYS A 101 -2.87 -21.56 13.30
C LYS A 101 -2.13 -20.97 14.49
N CYS A 102 -2.61 -21.36 15.67
CA CYS A 102 -1.99 -21.09 16.97
C CYS A 102 -0.70 -21.90 17.13
#